data_AF-A0A8F5C1B3-F1
#
_entry.id   AF-A0A8F5C1B3-F1
#
_cell.length_a   1.000
_cell.length_b   1.000
_cell.length_c   1.000
_cell.angle_alpha   90.00
_cell.angle_beta   90.00
_cell.angle_gamma   90.00
#
_symmetry.space_group_name_H-M   'P 1'
#
loop_
_entity.id
_entity.type
_entity.pdbx_description
1 polymer ?
#
loop_
_entity_poly.entity_id
_entity_poly.type
_entity_poly.pdbx_seq_one_letter_code
_entity_poly.pdbx_strand_id
1 'polypeptide(L)'
;MIKLISIFYFFTFLFSSFSAIIGKKDAYLVNIFLYLGVGTLVVGISLSIIMVMSVIKDPLKSNKPISVESIGSDQKRYMKERRTISSPFSLVTRMSLFISLTEFVFSWLIFALLMKILHTTTINLTDIFVSFWLNFLLETLTAILILPRIGEFKEVKPSEIKIFGLPDFYGGLTIEVITLSRSRHSLFKTIIFIGADESDPVVSTAKAHELGHAKEHHGVFLELASIILISLIMSLLWPVIYAYMNLMSISTALITKTILATLAIGITIILLLRVMESRADSFTFKTVGESAYDNLVEILRRTYGKQNVNSTKEAPLHSRLTHTSLREALKTGDPLSSLGLWEFPVVLSFIASTIAVMPYNSVNLIVILFPLFYVGTLAISFLIGVIFFPLVSKYYRRSKNGGMNFSFLLAGLYVIMSTSALDSYPNLYFIALQLLIGITLISLITKAFLDQREIIKVVIITLLVYVGLNALIGIIRILFHGV
;
A
#
# COMPACT_ATOMS: atom_id res chain seq x y z
N MET A 1 23.13 -8.98 -24.83
CA MET A 1 22.47 -8.12 -23.81
C MET A 1 23.32 -7.97 -22.55
N ILE A 2 23.76 -9.05 -21.88
CA ILE A 2 24.65 -8.98 -20.71
C ILE A 2 25.89 -8.11 -20.96
N LYS A 3 26.63 -8.34 -22.06
CA LYS A 3 27.79 -7.52 -22.43
C LYS A 3 27.47 -6.02 -22.57
N LEU A 4 26.29 -5.69 -23.09
CA LEU A 4 25.84 -4.30 -23.26
C LEU A 4 25.50 -3.67 -21.91
N ILE A 5 24.82 -4.41 -21.02
CA ILE A 5 24.53 -3.98 -19.64
C ILE A 5 25.83 -3.70 -18.88
N SER A 6 26.81 -4.60 -18.95
CA SER A 6 28.11 -4.44 -18.32
C SER A 6 28.86 -3.20 -18.84
N ILE A 7 28.74 -2.87 -20.14
CA ILE A 7 29.32 -1.66 -20.73
C ILE A 7 28.69 -0.40 -20.12
N PHE A 8 27.37 -0.36 -19.94
CA PHE A 8 26.70 0.80 -19.33
C PHE A 8 27.04 0.98 -17.86
N TYR A 9 27.08 -0.10 -17.06
CA TYR A 9 27.56 0.00 -15.67
C TYR A 9 29.03 0.39 -15.58
N PHE A 10 29.87 -0.09 -16.51
CA PHE A 10 31.25 0.35 -16.61
C PHE A 10 31.35 1.84 -16.91
N PHE A 11 30.55 2.37 -17.84
CA PHE A 11 30.51 3.81 -18.10
C PHE A 11 29.98 4.61 -16.91
N THR A 12 28.98 4.12 -16.18
CA THR A 12 28.53 4.74 -14.93
C THR A 12 29.66 4.87 -13.93
N PHE A 13 30.38 3.76 -13.69
CA PHE A 13 31.53 3.73 -12.79
C PHE A 13 32.62 4.70 -13.25
N LEU A 14 32.93 4.70 -14.55
CA LEU A 14 33.94 5.54 -15.17
C LEU A 14 33.61 7.03 -15.00
N PHE A 15 32.39 7.43 -15.35
CA PHE A 15 31.95 8.83 -15.27
C PHE A 15 31.80 9.30 -13.81
N SER A 16 31.35 8.44 -12.90
CA SER A 16 31.31 8.75 -11.47
C SER A 16 32.72 8.94 -10.90
N SER A 17 33.68 8.10 -11.33
CA SER A 17 35.09 8.22 -10.94
C SER A 17 35.73 9.50 -11.48
N PHE A 18 35.45 9.87 -12.74
CA PHE A 18 35.90 11.14 -13.32
C PHE A 18 35.30 12.35 -12.59
N SER A 19 34.01 12.30 -12.25
CA SER A 19 33.36 13.34 -11.44
C SER A 19 34.07 13.52 -10.09
N ALA A 20 34.41 12.42 -9.40
CA ALA A 20 35.14 12.46 -8.13
C ALA A 20 36.57 13.03 -8.26
N ILE A 21 37.29 12.69 -9.34
CA ILE A 21 38.66 13.16 -9.59
C ILE A 21 38.68 14.66 -9.98
N ILE A 22 37.69 15.11 -10.76
CA ILE A 22 37.58 16.48 -11.26
C ILE A 22 36.90 17.41 -10.24
N GLY A 23 36.23 16.84 -9.22
CA GLY A 23 35.49 17.52 -8.14
C GLY A 23 36.17 18.72 -7.50
N LYS A 24 37.50 18.79 -7.53
CA LYS A 24 38.28 19.89 -6.95
C LYS A 24 38.71 20.99 -7.93
N LYS A 25 38.49 20.80 -9.24
CA LYS A 25 39.09 21.64 -10.30
C LYS A 25 38.07 22.41 -11.15
N ASP A 26 36.92 21.82 -11.44
CA ASP A 26 35.92 22.47 -12.31
C ASP A 26 34.49 21.93 -12.04
N ALA A 27 33.63 22.77 -11.46
CA ALA A 27 32.26 22.41 -11.12
C ALA A 27 31.36 22.13 -12.35
N TYR A 28 31.68 22.72 -13.50
CA TYR A 28 30.91 22.51 -14.73
C TYR A 28 31.16 21.12 -15.32
N LEU A 29 32.43 20.70 -15.40
CA LEU A 29 32.81 19.37 -15.86
C LEU A 29 32.31 18.27 -14.92
N VAL A 30 32.31 18.52 -13.60
CA VAL A 30 31.75 17.61 -12.60
C VAL A 30 30.29 17.30 -12.91
N ASN A 31 29.48 18.33 -13.20
CA ASN A 31 28.08 18.17 -13.54
C ASN A 31 27.88 17.38 -14.85
N ILE A 32 28.70 17.64 -15.88
CA ILE A 32 28.62 16.90 -17.16
C ILE A 32 28.89 15.41 -16.94
N PHE A 33 29.98 15.07 -16.27
CA PHE A 33 30.32 13.66 -16.01
C PHE A 33 29.30 12.99 -15.11
N LEU A 34 28.73 13.73 -14.16
CA LEU A 34 27.66 13.23 -13.31
C LEU A 34 26.41 12.88 -14.12
N TYR A 35 25.94 13.80 -14.97
CA TYR A 35 24.77 13.55 -15.82
C TYR A 35 25.01 12.40 -16.80
N LEU A 36 26.23 12.26 -17.35
CA LEU A 36 26.60 11.11 -18.18
C LEU A 36 26.64 9.80 -17.39
N GLY A 37 27.15 9.83 -16.14
CA GLY A 37 27.17 8.69 -15.23
C GLY A 37 25.77 8.22 -14.86
N VAL A 38 24.89 9.15 -14.49
CA VAL A 38 23.49 8.86 -14.18
C VAL A 38 22.74 8.41 -15.43
N GLY A 39 22.92 9.07 -16.57
CA GLY A 39 22.29 8.67 -17.83
C GLY A 39 22.69 7.25 -18.25
N THR A 40 23.97 6.90 -18.12
CA THR A 40 24.43 5.52 -18.39
C THR A 40 23.93 4.51 -17.35
N LEU A 41 23.77 4.91 -16.09
CA LEU A 41 23.18 4.06 -15.05
C LEU A 41 21.72 3.76 -15.35
N VAL A 42 20.94 4.78 -15.73
CA VAL A 42 19.55 4.65 -16.16
C VAL A 42 19.44 3.66 -17.31
N VAL A 43 20.29 3.78 -18.33
CA VAL A 43 20.29 2.85 -19.48
C VAL A 43 20.72 1.44 -19.05
N GLY A 44 21.73 1.31 -18.19
CA GLY A 44 22.20 0.02 -17.65
C GLY A 44 21.11 -0.71 -16.84
N ILE A 45 20.42 0.00 -15.96
CA ILE A 45 19.26 -0.52 -15.21
C ILE A 45 18.12 -0.89 -16.15
N SER A 46 17.76 -0.02 -17.10
CA SER A 46 16.71 -0.28 -18.10
C SER A 46 16.99 -1.55 -18.90
N LEU A 47 18.22 -1.73 -19.38
CA LEU A 47 18.63 -2.93 -20.11
C LEU A 47 18.65 -4.18 -19.23
N SER A 48 19.05 -4.04 -17.96
CA SER A 48 19.00 -5.13 -16.97
C SER A 48 17.56 -5.60 -16.74
N ILE A 49 16.63 -4.65 -16.62
CA ILE A 49 15.21 -4.92 -16.45
C ILE A 49 14.63 -5.56 -17.72
N ILE A 50 14.92 -5.03 -18.91
CA ILE A 50 14.51 -5.64 -20.19
C ILE A 50 15.05 -7.06 -20.32
N MET A 51 16.29 -7.30 -19.88
CA MET A 51 16.87 -8.63 -19.83
C MET A 51 16.10 -9.55 -18.90
N VAL A 52 15.84 -9.14 -17.67
CA VAL A 52 15.05 -9.93 -16.71
C VAL A 52 13.64 -10.20 -17.27
N MET A 53 12.98 -9.20 -17.86
CA MET A 53 11.68 -9.37 -18.53
C MET A 53 11.72 -10.36 -19.70
N SER A 54 12.84 -10.39 -20.45
CA SER A 54 13.05 -11.32 -21.57
C SER A 54 13.38 -12.75 -21.13
N VAL A 55 13.93 -12.93 -19.93
CA VAL A 55 14.17 -14.25 -19.32
C VAL A 55 12.87 -14.77 -18.69
N ILE A 56 12.06 -13.88 -18.12
CA ILE A 56 10.72 -14.18 -17.58
C ILE A 56 9.68 -14.39 -18.70
N LYS A 57 10.11 -14.43 -19.97
CA LYS A 57 9.21 -14.59 -21.12
C LYS A 57 8.64 -15.99 -21.30
N ASP A 58 9.17 -17.00 -20.61
CA ASP A 58 8.72 -18.38 -20.79
C ASP A 58 7.23 -18.52 -20.40
N PRO A 59 6.34 -18.77 -21.38
CA PRO A 59 4.95 -19.06 -21.07
C PRO A 59 4.89 -20.39 -20.32
N LEU A 60 3.97 -20.51 -19.37
CA LEU A 60 3.60 -21.85 -18.88
C LEU A 60 2.94 -22.57 -20.05
N LYS A 61 3.70 -23.42 -20.72
CA LYS A 61 3.15 -24.42 -21.64
C LYS A 61 2.56 -25.52 -20.77
N SER A 62 1.25 -25.45 -20.56
CA SER A 62 0.54 -26.56 -19.94
C SER A 62 0.25 -27.61 -21.03
N ASN A 63 0.56 -28.87 -20.73
CA ASN A 63 0.14 -30.00 -21.57
C ASN A 63 -1.38 -30.26 -21.45
N LYS A 64 -2.06 -29.66 -20.46
CA LYS A 64 -3.50 -29.74 -20.22
C LYS A 64 -4.20 -28.42 -20.59
N PRO A 65 -5.44 -28.45 -21.11
CA PRO A 65 -6.20 -27.24 -21.39
C PRO A 65 -6.43 -26.43 -20.10
N ILE A 66 -6.21 -25.12 -20.20
CA ILE A 66 -6.47 -24.12 -19.17
C ILE A 66 -7.90 -23.64 -19.37
N SER A 67 -8.74 -23.77 -18.34
CA SER A 67 -10.09 -23.22 -18.36
C SER A 67 -10.03 -21.71 -18.14
N VAL A 68 -10.78 -20.96 -18.96
CA VAL A 68 -10.94 -19.52 -18.82
C VAL A 68 -12.42 -19.23 -18.65
N GLU A 69 -12.80 -18.81 -17.45
CA GLU A 69 -14.15 -18.33 -17.13
C GLU A 69 -14.16 -16.80 -17.17
N SER A 70 -15.12 -16.22 -17.90
CA SER A 70 -15.38 -14.79 -17.93
C SER A 70 -16.68 -14.49 -17.21
N ILE A 71 -16.62 -13.60 -16.22
CA ILE A 71 -17.79 -13.07 -15.49
C ILE A 71 -17.94 -11.60 -15.89
N GLY A 72 -18.95 -11.32 -16.72
CA GLY A 72 -19.31 -9.95 -17.14
C GLY A 72 -20.24 -9.24 -16.15
N SER A 73 -20.53 -7.96 -16.42
CA SER A 73 -21.50 -7.14 -15.67
C SER A 73 -22.88 -7.78 -15.53
N ASP A 74 -23.28 -8.57 -16.53
CA ASP A 74 -24.57 -9.25 -16.59
C ASP A 74 -24.56 -10.62 -15.88
N GLN A 75 -23.48 -10.93 -15.14
CA GLN A 75 -23.21 -12.22 -14.48
C GLN A 75 -23.22 -13.45 -15.40
N LYS A 76 -23.29 -13.27 -16.72
CA LYS A 76 -23.18 -14.37 -17.69
C LYS A 76 -21.77 -14.94 -17.66
N ARG A 77 -21.69 -16.27 -17.55
CA ARG A 77 -20.44 -17.04 -17.57
C ARG A 77 -20.14 -17.53 -18.97
N TYR A 78 -18.93 -17.27 -19.45
CA TYR A 78 -18.41 -17.83 -20.69
C TYR A 78 -17.17 -18.67 -20.40
N MET A 79 -17.14 -19.90 -20.90
CA MET A 79 -15.97 -20.77 -20.78
C MET A 79 -15.23 -20.90 -22.12
N LYS A 80 -13.90 -20.80 -22.07
CA LYS A 80 -13.01 -21.04 -23.21
C LYS A 80 -11.79 -21.81 -22.74
N GLU A 81 -11.30 -22.73 -23.57
CA GLU A 81 -10.05 -23.44 -23.31
C GLU A 81 -8.84 -22.74 -23.97
N ARG A 82 -7.70 -22.72 -23.27
CA ARG A 82 -6.40 -22.27 -23.80
C ARG A 82 -5.30 -23.30 -23.56
N ARG A 83 -4.27 -23.27 -24.40
CA ARG A 83 -3.07 -24.10 -24.24
C ARG A 83 -1.84 -23.34 -23.72
N THR A 84 -1.87 -22.01 -23.72
CA THR A 84 -0.75 -21.17 -23.27
C THR A 84 -1.26 -19.92 -22.58
N ILE A 85 -0.77 -19.68 -21.35
CA ILE A 85 -0.90 -18.40 -20.65
C ILE A 85 0.43 -18.02 -20.00
N SER A 86 0.58 -16.74 -19.70
CA SER A 86 1.71 -16.25 -18.90
C SER A 86 1.61 -16.78 -17.46
N SER A 87 2.72 -17.20 -16.86
CA SER A 87 2.73 -17.51 -15.41
C SER A 87 2.23 -16.32 -14.60
N PRO A 88 1.37 -16.52 -13.57
CA PRO A 88 0.92 -15.43 -12.71
C PRO A 88 2.09 -14.65 -12.12
N PHE A 89 3.14 -15.35 -11.65
CA PHE A 89 4.36 -14.73 -11.14
C PHE A 89 5.14 -13.95 -12.21
N SER A 90 5.16 -14.47 -13.44
CA SER A 90 5.77 -13.78 -14.58
C SER A 90 5.05 -12.47 -14.89
N LEU A 91 3.71 -12.48 -14.85
CA LEU A 91 2.88 -11.29 -15.06
C LEU A 91 3.13 -10.24 -13.97
N VAL A 92 3.04 -10.61 -12.69
CA VAL A 92 3.32 -9.72 -11.55
C VAL A 92 4.72 -9.12 -11.68
N THR A 93 5.74 -9.96 -11.92
CA THR A 93 7.12 -9.49 -12.00
C THR A 93 7.32 -8.49 -13.15
N ARG A 94 6.70 -8.72 -14.32
CA ARG A 94 6.76 -7.77 -15.44
C ARG A 94 6.08 -6.45 -15.09
N MET A 95 4.95 -6.48 -14.40
CA MET A 95 4.26 -5.27 -13.95
C MET A 95 5.10 -4.48 -12.93
N SER A 96 5.63 -5.15 -11.90
CA SER A 96 6.46 -4.51 -10.87
C SER A 96 7.75 -3.93 -11.45
N LEU A 97 8.41 -4.64 -12.37
CA LEU A 97 9.60 -4.17 -13.07
C LEU A 97 9.30 -2.94 -13.93
N PHE A 98 8.16 -2.95 -14.61
CA PHE A 98 7.73 -1.84 -15.44
C PHE A 98 7.51 -0.57 -14.60
N ILE A 99 6.72 -0.67 -13.53
CA ILE A 99 6.46 0.43 -12.58
C ILE A 99 7.76 0.97 -11.97
N SER A 100 8.64 0.08 -11.52
CA SER A 100 9.92 0.48 -10.92
C SER A 100 10.82 1.24 -11.89
N LEU A 101 10.79 0.85 -13.17
CA LEU A 101 11.59 1.50 -14.21
C LEU A 101 11.04 2.88 -14.57
N THR A 102 9.73 2.99 -14.82
CA THR A 102 9.11 4.27 -15.17
C THR A 102 9.26 5.27 -14.05
N GLU A 103 9.08 4.82 -12.81
CA GLU A 103 9.21 5.70 -11.65
C GLU A 103 10.64 6.18 -11.42
N PHE A 104 11.64 5.31 -11.62
CA PHE A 104 13.04 5.72 -11.57
C PHE A 104 13.36 6.80 -12.61
N VAL A 105 12.86 6.63 -13.84
CA VAL A 105 13.04 7.59 -14.94
C VAL A 105 12.30 8.90 -14.68
N PHE A 106 11.03 8.85 -14.26
CA PHE A 106 10.26 10.04 -13.92
C PHE A 106 10.88 10.82 -12.78
N SER A 107 11.30 10.14 -11.72
CA SER A 107 11.94 10.78 -10.58
C SER A 107 13.24 11.48 -10.99
N TRP A 108 14.05 10.85 -11.84
CA TRP A 108 15.26 11.49 -12.36
C TRP A 108 14.94 12.72 -13.21
N LEU A 109 13.95 12.62 -14.12
CA LEU A 109 13.54 13.73 -14.97
C LEU A 109 13.00 14.90 -14.15
N ILE A 110 12.13 14.64 -13.18
CA ILE A 110 11.58 15.64 -12.27
C ILE A 110 12.70 16.31 -11.50
N PHE A 111 13.61 15.52 -10.92
CA PHE A 111 14.76 16.06 -10.20
C PHE A 111 15.63 16.94 -11.10
N ALA A 112 15.98 16.48 -12.30
CA ALA A 112 16.77 17.24 -13.26
C ALA A 112 16.07 18.55 -13.69
N LEU A 113 14.74 18.52 -13.85
CA LEU A 113 13.93 19.71 -14.13
C LEU A 113 13.96 20.69 -12.96
N LEU A 114 13.79 20.23 -11.72
CA LEU A 114 13.90 21.07 -10.52
C LEU A 114 15.28 21.74 -10.47
N MET A 115 16.36 20.97 -10.64
CA MET A 115 17.72 21.50 -10.63
C MET A 115 17.99 22.51 -11.76
N LYS A 116 17.52 22.23 -12.97
CA LYS A 116 17.80 23.05 -14.16
C LYS A 116 16.95 24.32 -14.24
N ILE A 117 15.67 24.24 -13.89
CA ILE A 117 14.71 25.33 -14.05
C ILE A 117 14.68 26.23 -12.83
N LEU A 118 14.76 25.65 -11.63
CA LEU A 118 14.65 26.40 -10.37
C LEU A 118 16.00 26.77 -9.77
N HIS A 119 17.11 26.29 -10.37
CA HIS A 119 18.47 26.48 -9.86
C HIS A 119 18.60 26.13 -8.36
N THR A 120 17.83 25.13 -7.90
CA THR A 120 17.74 24.80 -6.48
C THR A 120 19.03 24.15 -6.00
N THR A 121 19.81 24.87 -5.20
CA THR A 121 20.99 24.33 -4.52
C THR A 121 20.68 23.78 -3.13
N THR A 122 19.47 24.02 -2.64
CA THR A 122 18.99 23.61 -1.31
C THR A 122 17.59 23.01 -1.45
N ILE A 123 17.40 21.78 -0.96
CA ILE A 123 16.11 21.10 -1.02
C ILE A 123 15.35 21.32 0.29
N ASN A 124 14.13 21.83 0.15
CA ASN A 124 13.19 22.03 1.23
C ASN A 124 12.02 21.03 1.14
N LEU A 125 11.10 21.10 2.11
CA LEU A 125 9.94 20.22 2.19
C LEU A 125 9.00 20.39 0.99
N THR A 126 8.81 21.61 0.49
CA THR A 126 7.98 21.90 -0.68
C THR A 126 8.52 21.23 -1.93
N ASP A 127 9.84 21.22 -2.12
CA ASP A 127 10.47 20.54 -3.26
C ASP A 127 10.22 19.03 -3.23
N ILE A 128 10.36 18.41 -2.05
CA ILE A 128 10.05 16.98 -1.86
C ILE A 128 8.56 16.72 -2.09
N PHE A 129 7.68 17.58 -1.60
CA PHE A 129 6.24 17.45 -1.78
C PHE A 129 5.82 17.57 -3.25
N VAL A 130 6.35 18.55 -3.98
CA VAL A 130 6.11 18.71 -5.42
C VAL A 130 6.65 17.51 -6.20
N SER A 131 7.88 17.08 -5.90
CA SER A 131 8.48 15.90 -6.54
C SER A 131 7.65 14.65 -6.29
N PHE A 132 7.18 14.45 -5.06
CA PHE A 132 6.30 13.34 -4.68
C PHE A 132 5.01 13.31 -5.49
N TRP A 133 4.29 14.44 -5.55
CA TRP A 133 3.03 14.50 -6.28
C TRP A 133 3.22 14.33 -7.79
N LEU A 134 4.29 14.89 -8.37
CA LEU A 134 4.57 14.71 -9.79
C LEU A 134 4.91 13.26 -10.11
N ASN A 135 5.76 12.61 -9.31
CA ASN A 135 6.05 11.17 -9.44
C ASN A 135 4.77 10.34 -9.35
N PHE A 136 3.99 10.54 -8.28
CA PHE A 136 2.73 9.83 -8.07
C PHE A 136 1.76 9.97 -9.24
N LEU A 137 1.58 11.20 -9.76
CA LEU A 137 0.66 11.47 -10.87
C LEU A 137 1.15 10.84 -12.19
N LEU A 138 2.44 10.97 -12.51
CA LEU A 138 3.01 10.42 -13.73
C LEU A 138 2.99 8.89 -13.71
N GLU A 139 3.32 8.29 -12.57
CA GLU A 139 3.35 6.84 -12.42
C GLU A 139 1.92 6.26 -12.40
N THR A 140 0.97 6.91 -11.73
CA THR A 140 -0.44 6.51 -11.79
C THR A 140 -0.98 6.59 -13.23
N LEU A 141 -0.68 7.67 -13.95
CA LEU A 141 -1.08 7.80 -15.37
C LEU A 141 -0.44 6.70 -16.22
N THR A 142 0.83 6.41 -16.00
CA THR A 142 1.58 5.36 -16.71
C THR A 142 1.00 3.98 -16.42
N ALA A 143 0.70 3.68 -15.16
CA ALA A 143 0.07 2.46 -14.72
C ALA A 143 -1.27 2.24 -15.44
N ILE A 144 -2.13 3.28 -15.44
CA ILE A 144 -3.43 3.31 -16.12
C ILE A 144 -3.30 3.09 -17.64
N LEU A 145 -2.27 3.65 -18.27
CA LEU A 145 -2.06 3.56 -19.71
C LEU A 145 -1.36 2.28 -20.14
N ILE A 146 -0.56 1.63 -19.30
CA ILE A 146 0.32 0.56 -19.76
C ILE A 146 -0.05 -0.79 -19.15
N LEU A 147 -0.29 -0.89 -17.83
CA LEU A 147 -0.58 -2.18 -17.18
C LEU A 147 -1.79 -2.92 -17.78
N PRO A 148 -2.91 -2.25 -18.12
CA PRO A 148 -4.05 -2.88 -18.80
C PRO A 148 -3.75 -3.48 -20.17
N ARG A 149 -2.56 -3.23 -20.73
CA ARG A 149 -2.07 -3.69 -22.02
C ARG A 149 -0.92 -4.71 -21.88
N ILE A 150 -0.60 -5.17 -20.67
CA ILE A 150 0.43 -6.18 -20.42
C ILE A 150 -0.20 -7.58 -20.32
N GLY A 151 0.40 -8.56 -20.99
CA GLY A 151 0.03 -9.98 -20.85
C GLY A 151 -1.47 -10.24 -21.08
N GLU A 152 -2.07 -10.99 -20.16
CA GLU A 152 -3.47 -11.43 -20.24
C GLU A 152 -4.48 -10.28 -20.08
N PHE A 153 -4.10 -9.13 -19.48
CA PHE A 153 -4.98 -7.97 -19.35
C PHE A 153 -5.40 -7.37 -20.69
N LYS A 154 -4.63 -7.60 -21.76
CA LYS A 154 -4.98 -7.16 -23.13
C LYS A 154 -6.36 -7.64 -23.55
N GLU A 155 -6.76 -8.81 -23.06
CA GLU A 155 -8.00 -9.46 -23.47
C GLU A 155 -9.15 -9.24 -22.48
N VAL A 156 -8.86 -8.75 -21.28
CA VAL A 156 -9.85 -8.45 -20.25
C VAL A 156 -10.51 -7.13 -20.56
N LYS A 157 -11.84 -7.11 -20.63
CA LYS A 157 -12.60 -5.87 -20.75
C LYS A 157 -12.72 -5.19 -19.38
N PRO A 158 -12.83 -3.85 -19.32
CA PRO A 158 -13.19 -3.18 -18.07
C PRO A 158 -14.49 -3.78 -17.51
N SER A 159 -14.62 -3.90 -16.18
CA SER A 159 -15.71 -4.59 -15.45
C SER A 159 -15.78 -6.12 -15.58
N GLU A 160 -14.92 -6.74 -16.38
CA GLU A 160 -14.87 -8.19 -16.51
C GLU A 160 -13.90 -8.79 -15.49
N ILE A 161 -14.35 -9.83 -14.78
CA ILE A 161 -13.47 -10.69 -13.99
C ILE A 161 -13.16 -11.91 -14.87
N LYS A 162 -11.90 -12.10 -15.24
CA LYS A 162 -11.45 -13.32 -15.91
C LYS A 162 -10.76 -14.24 -14.93
N ILE A 163 -11.25 -15.47 -14.83
CA ILE A 163 -10.72 -16.52 -13.97
C ILE A 163 -10.00 -17.56 -14.83
N PHE A 164 -8.74 -17.84 -14.53
CA PHE A 164 -7.90 -18.82 -15.21
C PHE A 164 -7.66 -20.02 -14.29
N GLY A 165 -8.14 -21.20 -14.69
CA GLY A 165 -7.90 -22.47 -14.01
C GLY A 165 -6.57 -23.07 -14.44
N LEU A 166 -5.58 -23.03 -13.55
CA LEU A 166 -4.24 -23.56 -13.75
C LEU A 166 -4.14 -25.01 -13.24
N PRO A 167 -3.63 -25.96 -14.05
CA PRO A 167 -3.33 -27.29 -13.57
C PRO A 167 -2.20 -27.25 -12.55
N ASP A 168 -2.30 -28.10 -11.51
CA ASP A 168 -1.31 -28.24 -10.42
C ASP A 168 -1.11 -26.98 -9.56
N PHE A 169 -2.08 -26.06 -9.56
CA PHE A 169 -2.12 -24.87 -8.70
C PHE A 169 -3.14 -25.06 -7.56
N TYR A 170 -2.70 -24.98 -6.30
CA TYR A 170 -3.56 -25.29 -5.14
C TYR A 170 -4.12 -24.06 -4.41
N GLY A 171 -3.71 -22.86 -4.82
CA GLY A 171 -4.11 -21.59 -4.21
C GLY A 171 -4.86 -20.68 -5.18
N GLY A 172 -4.89 -19.40 -4.83
CA GLY A 172 -5.47 -18.33 -5.62
C GLY A 172 -4.50 -17.16 -5.78
N LEU A 173 -4.70 -16.37 -6.84
CA LEU A 173 -4.08 -15.05 -6.97
C LEU A 173 -5.01 -14.11 -7.75
N THR A 174 -5.43 -13.04 -7.10
CA THR A 174 -6.13 -11.93 -7.73
C THR A 174 -5.16 -10.82 -8.11
N ILE A 175 -5.24 -10.37 -9.36
CA ILE A 175 -4.50 -9.20 -9.86
C ILE A 175 -5.51 -8.26 -10.49
N GLU A 176 -5.46 -6.99 -10.07
CA GLU A 176 -6.29 -5.94 -10.65
C GLU A 176 -5.41 -4.80 -11.13
N VAL A 177 -5.90 -4.09 -12.15
CA VAL A 177 -5.25 -2.90 -12.68
C VAL A 177 -6.27 -1.81 -12.96
N ILE A 178 -5.89 -0.56 -12.69
CA ILE A 178 -6.67 0.61 -13.10
C ILE A 178 -6.56 0.81 -14.61
N THR A 179 -7.66 1.16 -15.27
CA THR A 179 -7.71 1.40 -16.71
C THR A 179 -8.62 2.55 -17.09
N LEU A 180 -8.32 3.22 -18.21
CA LEU A 180 -9.25 4.15 -18.86
C LEU A 180 -10.29 3.34 -19.64
N SER A 181 -11.52 3.31 -19.14
CA SER A 181 -12.66 2.75 -19.89
C SER A 181 -13.41 3.84 -20.63
N ARG A 182 -13.80 3.57 -21.89
CA ARG A 182 -14.79 4.39 -22.62
C ARG A 182 -16.22 4.11 -22.15
N SER A 183 -16.49 2.96 -21.51
CA SER A 183 -17.80 2.65 -20.92
C SER A 183 -17.88 3.24 -19.51
N ARG A 184 -19.01 3.86 -19.17
CA ARG A 184 -19.25 4.51 -17.87
C ARG A 184 -19.30 3.56 -16.66
N HIS A 185 -19.05 2.26 -16.84
CA HIS A 185 -19.48 1.24 -15.87
C HIS A 185 -18.36 0.64 -14.99
N SER A 186 -17.08 0.74 -15.36
CA SER A 186 -15.96 0.37 -14.46
C SER A 186 -14.61 0.87 -14.98
N LEU A 187 -13.71 1.21 -14.04
CA LEU A 187 -12.35 1.68 -14.29
C LEU A 187 -11.28 0.61 -14.02
N PHE A 188 -11.66 -0.66 -13.87
CA PHE A 188 -10.74 -1.72 -13.46
C PHE A 188 -10.85 -2.93 -14.37
N LYS A 189 -9.73 -3.64 -14.52
CA LYS A 189 -9.67 -4.99 -15.09
C LYS A 189 -9.20 -5.95 -14.01
N THR A 190 -9.82 -7.11 -13.94
CA THR A 190 -9.53 -8.09 -12.89
C THR A 190 -9.23 -9.46 -13.49
N ILE A 191 -8.13 -10.05 -13.03
CA ILE A 191 -7.73 -11.41 -13.36
C ILE A 191 -7.60 -12.20 -12.06
N ILE A 192 -8.14 -13.41 -12.05
CA ILE A 192 -7.99 -14.37 -10.96
C ILE A 192 -7.33 -15.62 -11.54
N PHE A 193 -6.29 -16.12 -10.88
CA PHE A 193 -5.70 -17.43 -11.15
C PHE A 193 -6.06 -18.38 -10.01
N ILE A 194 -6.59 -19.56 -10.33
CA ILE A 194 -7.00 -20.59 -9.36
C ILE A 194 -6.62 -21.98 -9.87
N GLY A 195 -6.71 -23.00 -9.02
CA GLY A 195 -6.62 -24.39 -9.44
C GLY A 195 -7.69 -24.79 -10.47
N ALA A 196 -7.33 -25.70 -11.38
CA ALA A 196 -8.24 -26.13 -12.46
C ALA A 196 -9.33 -27.13 -12.02
N ASP A 197 -9.16 -27.81 -10.88
CA ASP A 197 -10.11 -28.83 -10.41
C ASP A 197 -11.28 -28.20 -9.63
N GLU A 198 -12.34 -27.82 -10.34
CA GLU A 198 -13.54 -27.24 -9.71
C GLU A 198 -14.31 -28.24 -8.82
N SER A 199 -14.05 -29.55 -8.93
CA SER A 199 -14.68 -30.56 -8.08
C SER A 199 -14.09 -30.62 -6.67
N ASP A 200 -12.90 -30.04 -6.49
CA ASP A 200 -12.24 -29.99 -5.20
C ASP A 200 -12.80 -28.84 -4.33
N PRO A 201 -13.39 -29.12 -3.15
CA PRO A 201 -13.89 -28.09 -2.24
C PRO A 201 -12.80 -27.08 -1.81
N VAL A 202 -11.53 -27.49 -1.84
CA VAL A 202 -10.39 -26.61 -1.59
C VAL A 202 -10.26 -25.53 -2.67
N VAL A 203 -10.37 -25.91 -3.94
CA VAL A 203 -10.31 -24.96 -5.08
C VAL A 203 -11.50 -24.02 -5.06
N SER A 204 -12.69 -24.53 -4.75
CA SER A 204 -13.90 -23.70 -4.58
C SER A 204 -13.73 -22.66 -3.46
N THR A 205 -13.11 -23.06 -2.35
CA THR A 205 -12.82 -22.14 -1.23
C THR A 205 -11.81 -21.07 -1.62
N ALA A 206 -10.71 -21.45 -2.29
CA ALA A 206 -9.73 -20.50 -2.82
C ALA A 206 -10.39 -19.52 -3.82
N LYS A 207 -11.24 -20.02 -4.72
CA LYS A 207 -12.00 -19.21 -5.68
C LYS A 207 -12.90 -18.20 -4.97
N ALA A 208 -13.60 -18.59 -3.91
CA ALA A 208 -14.43 -17.68 -3.13
C ALA A 208 -13.60 -16.58 -2.47
N HIS A 209 -12.43 -16.90 -1.92
CA HIS A 209 -11.50 -15.95 -1.33
C HIS A 209 -10.99 -14.92 -2.34
N GLU A 210 -10.50 -15.38 -3.49
CA GLU A 210 -10.04 -14.49 -4.58
C GLU A 210 -11.16 -13.62 -5.14
N LEU A 211 -12.38 -14.15 -5.26
CA LEU A 211 -13.55 -13.36 -5.62
C LEU A 211 -13.86 -12.27 -4.58
N GLY A 212 -13.57 -12.53 -3.30
CA GLY A 212 -13.62 -11.52 -2.24
C GLY A 212 -12.68 -10.35 -2.51
N HIS A 213 -11.42 -10.63 -2.88
CA HIS A 213 -10.46 -9.60 -3.29
C HIS A 213 -10.95 -8.79 -4.50
N ALA A 214 -11.41 -9.47 -5.54
CA ALA A 214 -11.90 -8.84 -6.76
C ALA A 214 -13.13 -7.95 -6.53
N LYS A 215 -14.07 -8.40 -5.68
CA LYS A 215 -15.31 -7.66 -5.40
C LYS A 215 -15.07 -6.38 -4.62
N GLU A 216 -14.04 -6.37 -3.77
CA GLU A 216 -13.67 -5.21 -2.95
C GLU A 216 -12.50 -4.40 -3.53
N HIS A 217 -12.06 -4.75 -4.75
CA HIS A 217 -10.99 -4.10 -5.49
C HIS A 217 -9.66 -4.01 -4.74
N HIS A 218 -9.33 -5.05 -3.97
CA HIS A 218 -8.13 -5.07 -3.13
C HIS A 218 -6.84 -4.89 -3.94
N GLY A 219 -6.77 -5.42 -5.17
CA GLY A 219 -5.59 -5.30 -6.02
C GLY A 219 -5.31 -3.86 -6.44
N VAL A 220 -6.36 -3.09 -6.76
CA VAL A 220 -6.26 -1.67 -7.15
C VAL A 220 -5.76 -0.81 -6.00
N PHE A 221 -6.30 -1.03 -4.80
CA PHE A 221 -5.87 -0.30 -3.61
C PHE A 221 -4.39 -0.59 -3.30
N LEU A 222 -3.95 -1.84 -3.43
CA LEU A 222 -2.56 -2.21 -3.22
C LEU A 222 -1.64 -1.60 -4.28
N GLU A 223 -2.07 -1.56 -5.55
CA GLU A 223 -1.36 -0.89 -6.65
C GLU A 223 -1.12 0.59 -6.31
N LEU A 224 -2.19 1.34 -5.99
CA LEU A 224 -2.09 2.76 -5.66
C LEU A 224 -1.24 3.01 -4.42
N ALA A 225 -1.39 2.20 -3.37
CA ALA A 225 -0.61 2.35 -2.16
C ALA A 225 0.88 2.07 -2.40
N SER A 226 1.20 1.12 -3.28
CA SER A 226 2.58 0.83 -3.71
C SER A 226 3.17 1.99 -4.50
N ILE A 227 2.41 2.59 -5.43
CA ILE A 227 2.84 3.78 -6.17
C ILE A 227 3.13 4.93 -5.18
N ILE A 228 2.22 5.22 -4.24
CA ILE A 228 2.43 6.26 -3.21
C ILE A 228 3.75 6.04 -2.46
N LEU A 229 4.00 4.81 -1.99
CA LEU A 229 5.20 4.49 -1.23
C LEU A 229 6.47 4.69 -2.06
N ILE A 230 6.48 4.16 -3.29
CA ILE A 230 7.65 4.25 -4.18
C ILE A 230 7.89 5.71 -4.59
N SER A 231 6.85 6.48 -4.89
CA SER A 231 6.97 7.91 -5.23
C SER A 231 7.60 8.73 -4.12
N LEU A 232 7.27 8.45 -2.85
CA LEU A 232 7.90 9.14 -1.73
C LEU A 232 9.39 8.79 -1.62
N ILE A 233 9.73 7.49 -1.73
CA ILE A 233 11.12 7.02 -1.70
C ILE A 233 11.93 7.65 -2.83
N MET A 234 11.40 7.62 -4.05
CA MET A 234 12.08 8.09 -5.24
C MET A 234 12.27 9.61 -5.23
N SER A 235 11.36 10.37 -4.61
CA SER A 235 11.48 11.82 -4.47
C SER A 235 12.62 12.23 -3.53
N LEU A 236 13.08 11.34 -2.65
CA LEU A 236 14.24 11.57 -1.78
C LEU A 236 15.55 11.07 -2.38
N LEU A 237 15.50 10.03 -3.22
CA LEU A 237 16.67 9.31 -3.74
C LEU A 237 17.70 10.23 -4.40
N TRP A 238 17.28 11.03 -5.38
CA TRP A 238 18.19 11.90 -6.13
C TRP A 238 18.74 13.06 -5.30
N PRO A 239 17.93 13.78 -4.50
CA PRO A 239 18.44 14.77 -3.56
C PRO A 239 19.54 14.24 -2.64
N VAL A 240 19.38 13.02 -2.10
CA VAL A 240 20.37 12.41 -1.22
C VAL A 240 21.66 12.05 -1.97
N ILE A 241 21.55 11.47 -3.17
CA ILE A 241 22.72 11.14 -4.00
C ILE A 241 23.53 12.41 -4.31
N TYR A 242 22.88 13.49 -4.74
CA TYR A 242 23.57 14.72 -5.10
C TYR A 242 24.12 15.46 -3.87
N ALA A 243 23.44 15.37 -2.72
CA ALA A 243 23.95 15.90 -1.46
C ALA A 243 25.21 15.17 -1.01
N TYR A 244 25.26 13.84 -1.14
CA TYR A 244 26.46 13.05 -0.87
C TYR A 244 27.65 13.46 -1.75
N MET A 245 27.37 13.93 -2.97
CA MET A 245 28.37 14.42 -3.91
C MET A 245 28.72 15.90 -3.72
N ASN A 246 28.19 16.54 -2.67
CA ASN A 246 28.37 17.97 -2.35
C ASN A 246 27.88 18.92 -3.45
N LEU A 247 26.94 18.48 -4.29
CA LEU A 247 26.36 19.30 -5.37
C LEU A 247 25.12 20.07 -4.93
N MET A 248 24.56 19.70 -3.78
CA MET A 248 23.40 20.35 -3.20
C MET A 248 23.37 20.16 -1.69
N SER A 249 22.54 20.94 -1.01
CA SER A 249 22.29 20.78 0.42
C SER A 249 20.87 20.25 0.67
N ILE A 250 20.76 19.32 1.61
CA ILE A 250 19.50 18.84 2.15
C ILE A 250 19.67 18.70 3.65
N SER A 251 18.69 19.16 4.43
CA SER A 251 18.79 19.05 5.88
C SER A 251 18.62 17.60 6.32
N THR A 252 19.41 17.17 7.31
CA THR A 252 19.27 15.85 7.94
C THR A 252 17.90 15.69 8.62
N ALA A 253 17.29 16.79 9.08
CA ALA A 253 15.93 16.79 9.60
C ALA A 253 14.90 16.44 8.51
N LEU A 254 15.04 16.98 7.30
CA LEU A 254 14.16 16.64 6.18
C LEU A 254 14.32 15.17 5.77
N ILE A 255 15.55 14.65 5.68
CA ILE A 255 15.80 13.22 5.43
C ILE A 255 15.10 12.36 6.50
N THR A 256 15.26 12.72 7.77
CA THR A 256 14.64 11.99 8.90
C THR A 256 13.12 11.98 8.80
N LYS A 257 12.49 13.12 8.51
CA LYS A 257 11.04 13.25 8.32
C LYS A 257 10.53 12.37 7.18
N THR A 258 11.21 12.38 6.04
CA THR A 258 10.83 11.55 4.89
C THR A 258 10.99 10.06 5.19
N ILE A 259 12.03 9.65 5.91
CA ILE A 259 12.18 8.25 6.37
C ILE A 259 11.02 7.86 7.29
N LEU A 260 10.67 8.69 8.27
CA LEU A 260 9.54 8.42 9.16
C LEU A 260 8.21 8.32 8.38
N ALA A 261 7.98 9.21 7.42
CA ALA A 261 6.81 9.16 6.56
C ALA A 261 6.76 7.89 5.70
N THR A 262 7.88 7.48 5.11
CA THR A 262 8.00 6.21 4.36
C THR A 262 7.70 5.01 5.26
N LEU A 263 8.25 4.98 6.48
CA LEU A 263 7.96 3.92 7.45
C LEU A 263 6.48 3.91 7.83
N ALA A 264 5.87 5.08 8.09
CA ALA A 264 4.47 5.22 8.43
C ALA A 264 3.55 4.70 7.32
N ILE A 265 3.83 5.03 6.05
CA ILE A 265 3.10 4.50 4.89
C ILE A 265 3.30 2.99 4.78
N GLY A 266 4.54 2.51 4.90
CA GLY A 266 4.88 1.09 4.82
C GLY A 266 4.14 0.23 5.85
N ILE A 267 4.14 0.62 7.13
CA ILE A 267 3.40 -0.11 8.17
C ILE A 267 1.88 -0.02 7.97
N THR A 268 1.38 1.09 7.42
CA THR A 268 -0.03 1.25 7.08
C THR A 268 -0.44 0.30 5.96
N ILE A 269 0.39 0.14 4.93
CA ILE A 269 0.17 -0.83 3.85
C ILE A 269 0.10 -2.26 4.41
N ILE A 270 0.98 -2.62 5.34
CA ILE A 270 0.95 -3.94 5.99
C ILE A 270 -0.37 -4.14 6.77
N LEU A 271 -0.82 -3.14 7.52
CA LEU A 271 -2.09 -3.20 8.23
C LEU A 271 -3.27 -3.33 7.25
N LEU A 272 -3.27 -2.55 6.17
CA LEU A 272 -4.32 -2.59 5.13
C LEU A 272 -4.37 -3.96 4.45
N LEU A 273 -3.22 -4.55 4.11
CA LEU A 273 -3.13 -5.91 3.58
C LEU A 273 -3.81 -6.92 4.53
N ARG A 274 -3.49 -6.87 5.83
CA ARG A 274 -4.10 -7.78 6.82
C ARG A 274 -5.62 -7.58 6.95
N VAL A 275 -6.09 -6.33 6.86
CA VAL A 275 -7.53 -6.02 6.82
C VAL A 275 -8.18 -6.59 5.56
N MET A 276 -7.56 -6.40 4.39
CA MET A 276 -8.06 -6.92 3.11
C MET A 276 -8.15 -8.44 3.11
N GLU A 277 -7.10 -9.12 3.57
CA GLU A 277 -7.08 -10.57 3.75
C GLU A 277 -8.20 -11.05 4.66
N SER A 278 -8.38 -10.39 5.81
CA SER A 278 -9.45 -10.72 6.75
C SER A 278 -10.86 -10.42 6.18
N ARG A 279 -10.99 -9.48 5.25
CA ARG A 279 -12.24 -9.23 4.53
C ARG A 279 -12.53 -10.29 3.46
N ALA A 280 -11.52 -10.71 2.70
CA ALA A 280 -11.64 -11.82 1.77
C ALA A 280 -11.98 -13.13 2.51
N ASP A 281 -11.39 -13.36 3.67
CA ASP A 281 -11.73 -14.44 4.60
C ASP A 281 -13.19 -14.38 5.08
N SER A 282 -13.65 -13.19 5.51
CA SER A 282 -15.06 -12.96 5.90
C SER A 282 -16.03 -13.23 4.74
N PHE A 283 -15.65 -12.82 3.52
CA PHE A 283 -16.43 -13.11 2.32
C PHE A 283 -16.49 -14.61 2.04
N THR A 284 -15.35 -15.30 2.14
CA THR A 284 -15.25 -16.75 1.95
C THR A 284 -16.15 -17.50 2.92
N PHE A 285 -16.14 -17.16 4.21
CA PHE A 285 -17.04 -17.78 5.19
C PHE A 285 -18.52 -17.57 4.84
N LYS A 286 -18.90 -16.38 4.37
CA LYS A 286 -20.30 -16.09 3.97
C LYS A 286 -20.72 -16.86 2.72
N THR A 287 -19.77 -17.23 1.85
CA THR A 287 -20.05 -17.97 0.61
C THR A 287 -19.99 -19.47 0.79
N VAL A 288 -18.99 -19.97 1.52
CA VAL A 288 -18.69 -21.41 1.67
C VAL A 288 -19.26 -21.98 2.97
N GLY A 289 -19.39 -21.17 4.02
CA GLY A 289 -19.83 -21.60 5.34
C GLY A 289 -18.71 -22.12 6.23
N GLU A 290 -19.06 -22.93 7.21
CA GLU A 290 -18.16 -23.38 8.29
C GLU A 290 -16.95 -24.19 7.80
N SER A 291 -17.08 -24.90 6.67
CA SER A 291 -15.97 -25.68 6.09
C SER A 291 -14.84 -24.81 5.52
N ALA A 292 -15.02 -23.49 5.41
CA ALA A 292 -14.02 -22.58 4.84
C ALA A 292 -12.68 -22.62 5.59
N TYR A 293 -12.72 -22.70 6.92
CA TYR A 293 -11.51 -22.74 7.74
C TYR A 293 -10.73 -24.06 7.53
N ASP A 294 -11.42 -25.20 7.55
CA ASP A 294 -10.78 -26.51 7.37
C ASP A 294 -10.20 -26.67 5.97
N ASN A 295 -10.91 -26.17 4.96
CA ASN A 295 -10.42 -26.13 3.58
C ASN A 295 -9.16 -25.26 3.46
N LEU A 296 -9.08 -24.12 4.15
CA LEU A 296 -7.84 -23.31 4.19
C LEU A 296 -6.68 -24.07 4.84
N VAL A 297 -6.92 -24.77 5.95
CA VAL A 297 -5.87 -25.58 6.59
C VAL A 297 -5.35 -26.65 5.61
N GLU A 298 -6.24 -27.26 4.84
CA GLU A 298 -5.85 -28.21 3.79
C GLU A 298 -5.07 -27.54 2.64
N ILE A 299 -5.43 -26.32 2.21
CA ILE A 299 -4.61 -25.52 1.25
C ILE A 299 -3.19 -25.35 1.77
N LEU A 300 -3.04 -24.96 3.04
CA LEU A 300 -1.73 -24.73 3.66
C LEU A 300 -0.93 -26.02 3.75
N ARG A 301 -1.57 -27.15 4.09
CA ARG A 301 -0.94 -28.48 4.10
C ARG A 301 -0.46 -28.91 2.72
N ARG A 302 -1.24 -28.66 1.68
CA ARG A 302 -0.87 -28.98 0.29
C ARG A 302 0.26 -28.09 -0.22
N THR A 303 0.29 -26.83 0.21
CA THR A 303 1.28 -25.84 -0.24
C THR A 303 2.62 -25.96 0.50
N TYR A 304 2.61 -26.20 1.81
CA TYR A 304 3.80 -26.20 2.67
C TYR A 304 4.20 -27.58 3.22
N GLY A 305 3.40 -28.63 2.96
CA GLY A 305 3.66 -30.00 3.37
C GLY A 305 2.80 -30.48 4.55
N LYS A 306 2.21 -31.68 4.40
CA LYS A 306 1.20 -32.26 5.32
C LYS A 306 1.65 -32.43 6.78
N GLN A 307 2.95 -32.58 7.04
CA GLN A 307 3.47 -32.90 8.39
C GLN A 307 3.68 -31.66 9.28
N ASN A 308 3.63 -30.45 8.71
CA ASN A 308 4.09 -29.24 9.40
C ASN A 308 2.98 -28.22 9.71
N VAL A 309 1.73 -28.48 9.32
CA VAL A 309 0.64 -27.51 9.47
C VAL A 309 -0.65 -28.19 9.94
N ASN A 310 -0.99 -28.00 11.21
CA ASN A 310 -2.26 -28.38 11.81
C ASN A 310 -3.19 -27.19 12.05
N SER A 311 -2.65 -25.98 11.97
CA SER A 311 -3.41 -24.75 12.16
C SER A 311 -2.82 -23.60 11.36
N THR A 312 -3.59 -22.54 11.16
CA THR A 312 -3.14 -21.31 10.49
C THR A 312 -2.00 -20.60 11.24
N LYS A 313 -1.82 -20.88 12.55
CA LYS A 313 -0.73 -20.34 13.37
C LYS A 313 0.64 -20.90 13.01
N GLU A 314 0.68 -22.11 12.47
CA GLU A 314 1.88 -22.84 12.03
C GLU A 314 2.28 -22.47 10.60
N ALA A 315 1.51 -21.62 9.92
CA ALA A 315 1.89 -21.11 8.61
C ALA A 315 3.26 -20.38 8.69
N PRO A 316 4.09 -20.46 7.63
CA PRO A 316 5.37 -19.77 7.58
C PRO A 316 5.27 -18.28 7.88
N LEU A 317 6.37 -17.69 8.39
CA LEU A 317 6.39 -16.28 8.79
C LEU A 317 5.95 -15.33 7.65
N HIS A 318 6.41 -15.55 6.42
CA HIS A 318 6.05 -14.70 5.28
C HIS A 318 4.54 -14.72 4.99
N SER A 319 3.87 -15.85 5.20
CA SER A 319 2.41 -15.92 5.12
C SER A 319 1.76 -15.10 6.24
N ARG A 320 2.22 -15.24 7.49
CA ARG A 320 1.67 -14.54 8.68
C ARG A 320 1.96 -13.04 8.73
N LEU A 321 2.85 -12.53 7.87
CA LEU A 321 3.11 -11.09 7.75
C LEU A 321 1.96 -10.39 7.02
N THR A 322 1.53 -10.94 5.89
CA THR A 322 0.43 -10.40 5.09
C THR A 322 -0.93 -10.89 5.56
N HIS A 323 -0.97 -12.04 6.23
CA HIS A 323 -2.20 -12.68 6.68
C HIS A 323 -2.29 -12.73 8.21
N THR A 324 -3.51 -12.68 8.75
CA THR A 324 -3.72 -12.81 10.19
C THR A 324 -3.48 -14.25 10.65
N SER A 325 -2.70 -14.46 11.71
CA SER A 325 -2.38 -15.81 12.22
C SER A 325 -3.59 -16.53 12.81
N LEU A 326 -4.60 -15.79 13.27
CA LEU A 326 -5.81 -16.33 13.88
C LEU A 326 -6.87 -16.73 12.85
N ARG A 327 -6.95 -16.05 11.70
CA ARG A 327 -7.95 -16.29 10.64
C ARG A 327 -9.39 -16.43 11.16
N GLU A 328 -9.74 -15.75 12.25
CA GLU A 328 -11.06 -15.86 12.88
C GLU A 328 -12.21 -15.35 11.99
N ALA A 329 -11.92 -14.53 11.00
CA ALA A 329 -12.87 -14.12 9.97
C ALA A 329 -13.41 -15.32 9.16
N LEU A 330 -12.61 -16.37 8.97
CA LEU A 330 -13.05 -17.62 8.33
C LEU A 330 -13.93 -18.50 9.22
N LYS A 331 -14.10 -18.16 10.50
CA LYS A 331 -14.99 -18.86 11.44
C LYS A 331 -16.22 -18.05 11.82
N THR A 332 -16.07 -16.73 11.85
CA THR A 332 -17.06 -15.80 12.39
C THR A 332 -17.76 -14.98 11.30
N GLY A 333 -17.20 -14.93 10.09
CA GLY A 333 -17.64 -14.02 9.04
C GLY A 333 -17.40 -12.54 9.37
N ASP A 334 -16.63 -12.22 10.41
CA ASP A 334 -16.33 -10.86 10.84
C ASP A 334 -14.94 -10.43 10.36
N PRO A 335 -14.84 -9.41 9.48
CA PRO A 335 -13.57 -9.00 8.90
C PRO A 335 -12.58 -8.38 9.88
N LEU A 336 -13.00 -7.92 11.06
CA LEU A 336 -12.07 -7.36 12.05
C LEU A 336 -11.76 -8.32 13.19
N SER A 337 -12.34 -9.53 13.19
CA SER A 337 -12.13 -10.50 14.28
C SER A 337 -10.75 -11.15 14.26
N SER A 338 -10.09 -11.22 13.10
CA SER A 338 -8.78 -11.87 12.96
C SER A 338 -7.60 -11.00 13.38
N LEU A 339 -7.79 -9.68 13.51
CA LEU A 339 -6.73 -8.72 13.84
C LEU A 339 -6.44 -8.74 15.34
N GLY A 340 -5.17 -8.56 15.70
CA GLY A 340 -4.76 -8.31 17.07
C GLY A 340 -5.25 -6.95 17.56
N LEU A 341 -5.71 -6.89 18.81
CA LEU A 341 -6.21 -5.65 19.44
C LEU A 341 -5.18 -4.50 19.48
N TRP A 342 -3.90 -4.83 19.32
CA TRP A 342 -2.80 -3.86 19.31
C TRP A 342 -2.51 -3.28 17.91
N GLU A 343 -2.98 -3.90 16.83
CA GLU A 343 -2.56 -3.55 15.46
C GLU A 343 -2.97 -2.12 15.09
N PHE A 344 -4.26 -1.77 15.27
CA PHE A 344 -4.74 -0.41 14.99
C PHE A 344 -4.09 0.64 15.91
N PRO A 345 -4.06 0.49 17.25
CA PRO A 345 -3.42 1.46 18.12
C PRO A 345 -1.95 1.70 17.78
N VAL A 346 -1.16 0.65 17.55
CA VAL A 346 0.28 0.76 17.23
C VAL A 346 0.48 1.52 15.93
N VAL A 347 -0.18 1.12 14.85
CA VAL A 347 0.04 1.70 13.53
C VAL A 347 -0.45 3.15 13.48
N LEU A 348 -1.67 3.42 13.95
CA LEU A 348 -2.26 4.76 13.88
C LEU A 348 -1.55 5.75 14.82
N SER A 349 -1.01 5.28 15.95
CA SER A 349 -0.19 6.10 16.84
C SER A 349 1.15 6.45 16.21
N PHE A 350 1.79 5.51 15.49
CA PHE A 350 3.01 5.79 14.74
C PHE A 350 2.78 6.86 13.66
N ILE A 351 1.65 6.80 12.95
CA ILE A 351 1.27 7.85 11.98
C ILE A 351 1.07 9.19 12.69
N ALA A 352 0.28 9.23 13.77
CA ALA A 352 0.02 10.44 14.52
C ALA A 352 1.33 11.08 15.03
N SER A 353 2.25 10.28 15.56
CA SER A 353 3.54 10.76 16.05
C SER A 353 4.47 11.21 14.94
N THR A 354 4.40 10.57 13.77
CA THR A 354 5.10 11.02 12.56
C THR A 354 4.62 12.41 12.15
N ILE A 355 3.31 12.65 12.18
CA ILE A 355 2.71 13.97 11.92
C ILE A 355 3.18 14.99 12.97
N ALA A 356 3.05 14.65 14.27
CA ALA A 356 3.42 15.54 15.38
C ALA A 356 4.88 16.04 15.33
N VAL A 357 5.80 15.28 14.76
CA VAL A 357 7.21 15.71 14.64
C VAL A 357 7.52 16.53 13.38
N MET A 358 6.57 16.67 12.45
CA MET A 358 6.75 17.42 11.20
C MET A 358 7.11 18.89 11.40
N PRO A 359 6.61 19.62 12.41
CA PRO A 359 6.98 21.02 12.63
C PRO A 359 8.45 21.24 13.06
N TYR A 360 9.12 20.23 13.62
CA TYR A 360 10.45 20.41 14.21
C TYR A 360 11.56 20.31 13.16
N ASN A 361 12.50 21.27 13.14
CA ASN A 361 13.60 21.30 12.16
C ASN A 361 14.93 20.76 12.69
N SER A 362 14.97 20.27 13.93
CA SER A 362 16.17 19.69 14.56
C SER A 362 16.03 18.17 14.64
N VAL A 363 17.02 17.44 14.10
CA VAL A 363 17.08 15.97 14.21
C VAL A 363 17.07 15.53 15.67
N ASN A 364 17.85 16.21 16.52
CA ASN A 364 17.93 15.87 17.95
C ASN A 364 16.56 15.99 18.63
N LEU A 365 15.79 17.05 18.30
CA LEU A 365 14.43 17.19 18.82
C LEU A 365 13.50 16.11 18.27
N ILE A 366 13.57 15.80 16.96
CA ILE A 366 12.75 14.74 16.36
C ILE A 366 13.03 13.38 17.03
N VAL A 367 14.29 13.02 17.23
CA VAL A 367 14.71 11.75 17.84
C VAL A 367 14.23 11.63 19.30
N ILE A 368 14.20 12.73 20.04
CA ILE A 368 13.72 12.74 21.44
C ILE A 368 12.19 12.76 21.51
N LEU A 369 11.54 13.59 20.69
CA LEU A 369 10.10 13.81 20.76
C LEU A 369 9.30 12.70 20.09
N PHE A 370 9.81 12.06 19.03
CA PHE A 370 9.08 11.00 18.33
C PHE A 370 8.69 9.84 19.26
N PRO A 371 9.60 9.24 20.06
CA PRO A 371 9.22 8.17 21.00
C PRO A 371 8.22 8.64 22.07
N LEU A 372 8.37 9.87 22.56
CA LEU A 372 7.45 10.43 23.56
C LEU A 372 6.05 10.62 22.99
N PHE A 373 5.95 11.20 21.79
CA PHE A 373 4.68 11.31 21.08
C PHE A 373 4.12 9.92 20.79
N TYR A 374 4.93 8.94 20.39
CA TYR A 374 4.47 7.59 20.08
C TYR A 374 3.85 6.88 21.29
N VAL A 375 4.53 6.91 22.44
CA VAL A 375 3.99 6.31 23.67
C VAL A 375 2.74 7.07 24.12
N GLY A 376 2.74 8.40 24.02
CA GLY A 376 1.59 9.23 24.39
C GLY A 376 0.36 8.97 23.52
N THR A 377 0.51 9.02 22.19
CA THR A 377 -0.59 8.76 21.23
C THR A 377 -1.08 7.32 21.32
N LEU A 378 -0.20 6.36 21.61
CA LEU A 378 -0.57 4.96 21.84
C LEU A 378 -1.46 4.81 23.08
N ALA A 379 -1.05 5.38 24.21
CA ALA A 379 -1.85 5.35 25.43
C ALA A 379 -3.22 6.02 25.23
N ILE A 380 -3.25 7.18 24.57
CA ILE A 380 -4.49 7.90 24.25
C ILE A 380 -5.39 7.06 23.33
N SER A 381 -4.83 6.47 22.27
CA SER A 381 -5.58 5.64 21.33
C SER A 381 -6.21 4.42 22.01
N PHE A 382 -5.49 3.77 22.93
CA PHE A 382 -6.04 2.68 23.73
C PHE A 382 -7.18 3.15 24.65
N LEU A 383 -6.97 4.22 25.41
CA LEU A 383 -7.98 4.75 26.34
C LEU A 383 -9.27 5.15 25.60
N ILE A 384 -9.15 5.91 24.53
CA ILE A 384 -10.30 6.35 23.72
C ILE A 384 -10.99 5.16 23.07
N GLY A 385 -10.24 4.18 22.56
CA GLY A 385 -10.84 2.98 21.97
C GLY A 385 -11.64 2.15 22.98
N VAL A 386 -11.17 2.05 24.23
CA VAL A 386 -11.93 1.40 25.33
C VAL A 386 -13.20 2.18 25.65
N ILE A 387 -13.15 3.52 25.67
CA ILE A 387 -14.33 4.38 25.86
C ILE A 387 -15.33 4.23 24.71
N PHE A 388 -14.85 4.10 23.47
CA PHE A 388 -15.69 3.92 22.29
C PHE A 388 -16.35 2.55 22.23
N PHE A 389 -15.70 1.50 22.72
CA PHE A 389 -16.23 0.14 22.65
C PHE A 389 -17.68 -0.04 23.11
N PRO A 390 -18.13 0.43 24.29
CA PRO A 390 -19.54 0.32 24.69
C PRO A 390 -20.48 1.09 23.75
N LEU A 391 -20.03 2.19 23.15
CA LEU A 391 -20.83 2.99 22.23
C LEU A 391 -21.00 2.29 20.88
N VAL A 392 -19.91 1.72 20.36
CA VAL A 392 -19.82 1.17 19.01
C VAL A 392 -20.31 -0.28 18.96
N SER A 393 -20.08 -1.07 20.02
CA SER A 393 -20.45 -2.49 20.08
C SER A 393 -21.94 -2.74 19.83
N LYS A 394 -22.81 -1.82 20.28
CA LYS A 394 -24.27 -1.86 20.05
C LYS A 394 -24.66 -1.83 18.57
N TYR A 395 -23.83 -1.18 17.74
CA TYR A 395 -24.06 -1.01 16.31
C TYR A 395 -23.28 -2.03 15.47
N TYR A 396 -22.12 -2.47 15.94
CA TYR A 396 -21.26 -3.42 15.22
C TYR A 396 -21.86 -4.82 15.10
N ARG A 397 -22.46 -5.35 16.19
CA ARG A 397 -23.26 -6.61 16.24
C ARG A 397 -22.67 -7.86 15.55
N ARG A 398 -21.34 -7.94 15.43
CA ARG A 398 -20.61 -9.13 14.97
C ARG A 398 -19.86 -9.77 16.14
N SER A 399 -18.55 -9.92 16.07
CA SER A 399 -17.76 -10.45 17.19
C SER A 399 -17.37 -9.36 18.19
N LYS A 400 -17.12 -9.78 19.44
CA LYS A 400 -16.57 -8.92 20.49
C LYS A 400 -15.21 -8.35 20.08
N ASN A 401 -14.34 -9.19 19.51
CA ASN A 401 -13.00 -8.79 19.08
C ASN A 401 -13.05 -7.79 17.92
N GLY A 402 -13.90 -8.03 16.92
CA GLY A 402 -14.12 -7.11 15.81
C GLY A 402 -14.68 -5.77 16.27
N GLY A 403 -15.60 -5.76 17.24
CA GLY A 403 -16.11 -4.52 17.85
C GLY A 403 -15.03 -3.71 18.58
N MET A 404 -14.11 -4.37 19.28
CA MET A 404 -12.95 -3.71 19.92
C MET A 404 -11.99 -3.13 18.87
N ASN A 405 -11.60 -3.93 17.88
CA ASN A 405 -10.72 -3.50 16.79
C ASN A 405 -11.32 -2.31 16.03
N PHE A 406 -12.62 -2.33 15.76
CA PHE A 406 -13.32 -1.22 15.12
C PHE A 406 -13.30 0.05 15.98
N SER A 407 -13.42 -0.10 17.30
CA SER A 407 -13.34 1.02 18.24
C SER A 407 -11.92 1.62 18.31
N PHE A 408 -10.89 0.77 18.28
CA PHE A 408 -9.49 1.22 18.21
C PHE A 408 -9.13 1.89 16.89
N LEU A 409 -9.67 1.39 15.76
CA LEU A 409 -9.54 2.05 14.45
C LEU A 409 -10.11 3.48 14.50
N LEU A 410 -11.35 3.65 14.99
CA LEU A 410 -11.95 4.98 15.11
C LEU A 410 -11.13 5.89 16.02
N ALA A 411 -10.73 5.40 17.19
CA ALA A 411 -9.91 6.16 18.14
C ALA A 411 -8.62 6.68 17.50
N GLY A 412 -7.85 5.81 16.84
CA GLY A 412 -6.61 6.22 16.18
C GLY A 412 -6.83 7.21 15.03
N LEU A 413 -7.91 7.08 14.25
CA LEU A 413 -8.25 8.05 13.19
C LEU A 413 -8.57 9.44 13.76
N TYR A 414 -9.30 9.53 14.88
CA TYR A 414 -9.54 10.81 15.54
C TYR A 414 -8.27 11.41 16.15
N VAL A 415 -7.38 10.59 16.72
CA VAL A 415 -6.08 11.05 17.23
C VAL A 415 -5.22 11.63 16.10
N ILE A 416 -5.16 10.97 14.94
CA ILE A 416 -4.48 11.50 13.74
C ILE A 416 -5.09 12.85 13.34
N MET A 417 -6.41 12.91 13.20
CA MET A 417 -7.13 14.14 12.81
C MET A 417 -6.81 15.30 13.77
N SER A 418 -6.79 15.03 15.08
CA SER A 418 -6.48 16.03 16.10
C SER A 418 -5.02 16.47 16.09
N THR A 419 -4.10 15.54 15.82
CA THR A 419 -2.67 15.87 15.73
C THR A 419 -2.41 16.77 14.54
N SER A 420 -2.99 16.46 13.38
CA SER A 420 -2.93 17.33 12.19
C SER A 420 -3.51 18.72 12.44
N ALA A 421 -4.63 18.79 13.18
CA ALA A 421 -5.26 20.06 13.52
C ALA A 421 -4.38 20.92 14.44
N LEU A 422 -3.67 20.31 15.40
CA LEU A 422 -2.72 21.02 16.27
C LEU A 422 -1.57 21.63 15.47
N ASP A 423 -1.00 20.89 14.52
CA ASP A 423 0.08 21.39 13.65
C ASP A 423 -0.37 22.52 12.72
N SER A 424 -1.67 22.63 12.50
CA SER A 424 -2.28 23.63 11.61
C SER A 424 -2.66 24.92 12.32
N TYR A 425 -2.65 24.95 13.65
CA TYR A 425 -2.97 26.14 14.43
C TYR A 425 -1.87 27.21 14.26
N PRO A 426 -2.22 28.52 14.13
CA PRO A 426 -3.55 29.13 14.29
C PRO A 426 -4.39 29.24 13.01
N ASN A 427 -4.08 28.53 11.92
CA ASN A 427 -4.84 28.63 10.68
C ASN A 427 -6.20 27.90 10.76
N LEU A 428 -7.21 28.62 11.24
CA LEU A 428 -8.56 28.09 11.45
C LEU A 428 -9.22 27.56 10.16
N TYR A 429 -8.96 28.17 9.00
CA TYR A 429 -9.50 27.69 7.73
C TYR A 429 -8.95 26.31 7.37
N PHE A 430 -7.65 26.11 7.58
CA PHE A 430 -7.00 24.84 7.31
C PHE A 430 -7.45 23.76 8.31
N ILE A 431 -7.61 24.11 9.59
CA ILE A 431 -8.18 23.22 10.61
C ILE A 431 -9.62 22.80 10.22
N ALA A 432 -10.47 23.73 9.80
CA ALA A 432 -11.84 23.42 9.39
C ALA A 432 -11.87 22.48 8.17
N LEU A 433 -10.99 22.71 7.19
CA LEU A 433 -10.85 21.83 6.03
C LEU A 433 -10.38 20.42 6.43
N GLN A 434 -9.37 20.32 7.30
CA GLN A 434 -8.89 19.05 7.81
C GLN A 434 -9.95 18.28 8.59
N LEU A 435 -10.76 18.97 9.40
CA LEU A 435 -11.88 18.37 10.12
C LEU A 435 -12.91 17.79 9.14
N LEU A 436 -13.27 18.55 8.09
CA LEU A 436 -14.22 18.09 7.07
C LEU A 436 -13.69 16.85 6.31
N ILE A 437 -12.43 16.90 5.88
CA ILE A 437 -11.76 15.77 5.22
C ILE A 437 -11.68 14.56 6.16
N GLY A 438 -11.29 14.79 7.42
CA GLY A 438 -11.16 13.75 8.44
C GLY A 438 -12.48 13.05 8.75
N ILE A 439 -13.56 13.80 8.97
CA ILE A 439 -14.90 13.23 9.22
C ILE A 439 -15.39 12.47 7.98
N THR A 440 -15.14 13.01 6.77
CA THR A 440 -15.51 12.34 5.52
C THR A 440 -14.77 11.01 5.39
N LEU A 441 -13.46 10.99 5.63
CA LEU A 441 -12.64 9.78 5.59
C LEU A 441 -13.09 8.76 6.63
N ILE A 442 -13.29 9.17 7.88
CA ILE A 442 -13.78 8.31 8.97
C ILE A 442 -15.14 7.71 8.59
N SER A 443 -16.04 8.50 7.98
CA SER A 443 -17.34 8.03 7.52
C SER A 443 -17.21 6.99 6.40
N LEU A 444 -16.32 7.21 5.43
CA LEU A 444 -16.05 6.26 4.35
C LEU A 444 -15.46 4.94 4.88
N ILE A 445 -14.54 5.01 5.83
CA ILE A 445 -13.96 3.83 6.49
C ILE A 445 -15.04 3.10 7.31
N THR A 446 -15.85 3.83 8.08
CA THR A 446 -16.96 3.26 8.87
C THR A 446 -17.96 2.52 7.98
N LYS A 447 -18.27 3.09 6.79
CA LYS A 447 -19.15 2.47 5.79
C LYS A 447 -18.67 1.10 5.32
N ALA A 448 -17.37 0.85 5.38
CA ALA A 448 -16.80 -0.44 4.99
C ALA A 448 -17.18 -1.57 5.97
N PHE A 449 -17.56 -1.25 7.20
CA PHE A 449 -17.81 -2.23 8.26
C PHE A 449 -19.25 -2.23 8.78
N LEU A 450 -19.95 -1.10 8.70
CA LEU A 450 -21.31 -0.93 9.20
C LEU A 450 -22.34 -0.69 8.10
N ASP A 451 -23.60 -1.02 8.40
CA ASP A 451 -24.73 -0.71 7.54
C ASP A 451 -24.96 0.80 7.45
N GLN A 452 -25.44 1.25 6.28
CA GLN A 452 -25.58 2.68 5.95
C GLN A 452 -26.40 3.48 6.97
N ARG A 453 -27.38 2.85 7.62
CA ARG A 453 -28.26 3.48 8.62
C ARG A 453 -27.57 3.77 9.94
N GLU A 454 -26.50 3.06 10.26
CA GLU A 454 -25.80 3.16 11.55
C GLU A 454 -24.51 3.99 11.49
N ILE A 455 -23.96 4.22 10.28
CA ILE A 455 -22.74 5.02 10.05
C ILE A 455 -22.85 6.39 10.73
N ILE A 456 -23.90 7.15 10.38
CA ILE A 456 -24.06 8.53 10.86
C ILE A 456 -24.14 8.56 12.38
N LYS A 457 -24.87 7.63 13.00
CA LYS A 457 -25.01 7.56 14.46
C LYS A 457 -23.67 7.28 15.12
N VAL A 458 -22.94 6.27 14.63
CA VAL A 458 -21.62 5.91 15.18
C VAL A 458 -20.66 7.08 15.06
N VAL A 459 -20.50 7.66 13.87
CA VAL A 459 -19.58 8.78 13.62
C VAL A 459 -19.93 9.99 14.47
N ILE A 460 -21.21 10.37 14.58
CA ILE A 460 -21.63 11.51 15.40
C ILE A 460 -21.35 11.23 16.88
N ILE A 461 -21.75 10.08 17.40
CA ILE A 461 -21.56 9.75 18.83
C ILE A 461 -20.08 9.73 19.18
N THR A 462 -19.24 9.05 18.38
CA THR A 462 -17.79 8.99 18.65
C THR A 462 -17.13 10.35 18.48
N LEU A 463 -17.55 11.16 17.50
CA LEU A 463 -17.05 12.52 17.31
C LEU A 463 -17.41 13.42 18.51
N LEU A 464 -18.66 13.38 18.98
CA LEU A 464 -19.10 14.19 20.12
C LEU A 464 -18.34 13.83 21.39
N VAL A 465 -18.16 12.53 21.66
CA VAL A 465 -17.35 12.07 22.79
C VAL A 465 -15.90 12.51 22.63
N TYR A 466 -15.32 12.38 21.43
CA TYR A 466 -13.95 12.80 21.17
C TYR A 466 -13.73 14.31 21.36
N VAL A 467 -14.61 15.14 20.80
CA VAL A 467 -14.57 16.59 20.94
C VAL A 467 -14.81 17.00 22.40
N GLY A 468 -15.76 16.36 23.09
CA GLY A 468 -16.03 16.60 24.51
C GLY A 468 -14.82 16.29 25.40
N LEU A 469 -14.13 15.18 25.15
CA LEU A 469 -12.88 14.84 25.86
C LEU A 469 -11.79 15.89 25.63
N ASN A 470 -11.59 16.33 24.39
CA ASN A 470 -10.59 17.36 24.08
C ASN A 470 -10.94 18.71 24.69
N ALA A 471 -12.21 19.11 24.66
CA ALA A 471 -12.68 20.33 25.30
C ALA A 471 -12.46 20.28 26.82
N LEU A 472 -12.76 19.15 27.46
CA LEU A 472 -12.53 18.95 28.89
C LEU A 472 -11.04 19.05 29.24
N ILE A 473 -10.16 18.39 28.48
CA ILE A 473 -8.70 18.49 28.67
C ILE A 473 -8.22 19.93 28.49
N GLY A 474 -8.73 20.64 27.48
CA GLY A 474 -8.43 22.06 27.25
C GLY A 474 -8.84 22.94 28.44
N ILE A 475 -10.07 22.76 28.94
CA ILE A 475 -10.58 23.50 30.10
C ILE A 475 -9.74 23.22 31.36
N ILE A 476 -9.40 21.95 31.63
CA ILE A 476 -8.53 21.58 32.75
C ILE A 476 -7.17 22.26 32.61
N ARG A 477 -6.59 22.27 31.41
CA ARG A 477 -5.30 22.94 31.19
C ARG A 477 -5.37 24.44 31.45
N ILE A 478 -6.41 25.11 30.95
CA ILE A 478 -6.65 26.55 31.19
C ILE A 478 -6.82 26.83 32.69
N LEU A 479 -7.67 26.06 33.37
CA LEU A 479 -8.00 26.26 34.79
C LEU A 479 -6.81 25.99 35.72
N PHE A 480 -5.98 24.98 35.44
CA PHE A 480 -4.88 24.59 36.32
C PHE A 480 -3.54 25.25 35.97
N HIS A 481 -3.34 25.71 34.73
CA HIS A 481 -2.04 26.22 34.27
C HIS A 481 -2.09 27.64 33.71
N GLY A 482 -3.26 28.28 33.64
CA GLY A 482 -3.40 29.71 33.31
C GLY A 482 -2.97 30.12 31.90
N VAL A 483 -2.90 29.16 30.96
CA VAL A 483 -2.60 29.40 29.53
C VAL A 483 -3.84 29.20 28.69
#